data_AF-A0A2V6UBR6-F1
#
_entry.id   AF-A0A2V6UBR6-F1
#
_cell.length_a   1.000
_cell.length_b   1.000
_cell.length_c   1.000
_cell.angle_alpha   90.00
_cell.angle_beta   90.00
_cell.angle_gamma   90.00
#
_symmetry.space_group_name_H-M   'P 1'
#
loop_
_entity.id
_entity.type
_entity.pdbx_description
1 polymer ?
#
loop_
_entity_poly.entity_id
_entity_poly.type
_entity_poly.pdbx_seq_one_letter_code
_entity_poly.pdbx_strand_id
1 'polypeptide(L)'
;MRSDRQRWIPAVVGFFFLLLLVVPAWAADPEIDQLLRSPVGKDWVTNGGNLTNQRYSTLTQINTTNVKQLKGAWMTRLKGSGIGGKYSFEASPLVKNGIMYVITGNDDVFALNAKTGEIVWEYWSGIDQKISTICCGWVNRGLAMGEGLLYFGQLDANVVALDMKTGKVKWKTPIEKWENGYTITSAPL
;
A
#
# COMPACT_ATOMS: atom_id res chain seq x y z
N MET A 1 -31.85 82.07 -10.04
CA MET A 1 -32.32 80.91 -9.25
C MET A 1 -31.85 79.64 -9.94
N ARG A 2 -31.15 78.75 -9.20
CA ARG A 2 -30.71 77.38 -9.55
C ARG A 2 -29.70 77.27 -10.71
N SER A 3 -28.38 77.20 -10.46
CA SER A 3 -27.54 76.16 -9.80
C SER A 3 -27.00 75.11 -10.77
N ASP A 4 -25.72 75.27 -11.08
CA ASP A 4 -24.62 74.30 -11.09
C ASP A 4 -24.87 72.85 -11.56
N ARG A 5 -24.01 72.41 -12.49
CA ARG A 5 -22.85 71.57 -12.11
C ARG A 5 -21.84 71.41 -13.24
N GLN A 6 -20.64 71.90 -12.97
CA GLN A 6 -19.41 71.82 -13.75
C GLN A 6 -18.80 70.42 -13.60
N ARG A 7 -18.59 69.70 -14.71
CA ARG A 7 -17.97 68.38 -14.74
C ARG A 7 -16.45 68.52 -14.53
N TRP A 8 -15.96 68.01 -13.41
CA TRP A 8 -14.54 67.78 -13.12
C TRP A 8 -14.15 66.35 -13.52
N ILE A 9 -13.07 66.19 -14.28
CA ILE A 9 -12.41 64.91 -14.53
C ILE A 9 -11.13 64.90 -13.69
N PRO A 10 -10.98 64.01 -12.69
CA PRO A 10 -9.67 63.66 -12.20
C PRO A 10 -9.21 62.35 -12.83
N ALA A 11 -8.04 62.40 -13.46
CA ALA A 11 -7.29 61.22 -13.90
C ALA A 11 -6.94 60.36 -12.68
N VAL A 12 -7.44 59.13 -12.64
CA VAL A 12 -7.06 58.15 -11.62
C VAL A 12 -5.78 57.47 -12.09
N VAL A 13 -4.66 57.84 -11.47
CA VAL A 13 -3.40 57.11 -11.55
C VAL A 13 -3.58 55.81 -10.77
N GLY A 14 -3.77 54.70 -11.47
CA GLY A 14 -3.91 53.37 -10.88
C GLY A 14 -2.56 52.83 -10.40
N PHE A 15 -2.36 52.79 -9.08
CA PHE A 15 -1.26 52.08 -8.45
C PHE A 15 -1.57 50.57 -8.48
N PHE A 16 -0.99 49.84 -9.45
CA PHE A 16 -1.06 48.38 -9.48
C PHE A 16 -0.14 47.81 -8.38
N PHE A 17 -0.72 47.44 -7.24
CA PHE A 17 -0.03 46.62 -6.25
C PHE A 17 0.10 45.20 -6.81
N LEU A 18 1.31 44.82 -7.21
CA LEU A 18 1.65 43.46 -7.58
C LEU A 18 1.66 42.60 -6.29
N LEU A 19 0.54 41.95 -6.00
CA LEU A 19 0.45 40.96 -4.92
C LEU A 19 1.25 39.72 -5.36
N LEU A 20 2.48 39.60 -4.86
CA LEU A 20 3.24 38.35 -4.92
C LEU A 20 2.46 37.30 -4.11
N LEU A 21 1.70 36.46 -4.81
CA LEU A 21 1.18 35.22 -4.25
C LEU A 21 2.38 34.36 -3.89
N VAL A 22 2.76 34.36 -2.61
CA VAL A 22 3.61 33.32 -2.03
C VAL A 22 2.77 32.05 -2.05
N VAL A 23 2.86 31.30 -3.15
CA VAL A 23 2.35 29.93 -3.20
C VAL A 23 3.19 29.17 -2.18
N PRO A 24 2.61 28.59 -1.12
CA PRO A 24 3.37 27.74 -0.22
C PRO A 24 3.95 26.62 -1.09
N ALA A 25 5.27 26.53 -1.18
CA ALA A 25 5.89 25.33 -1.68
C ALA A 25 5.40 24.20 -0.77
N TRP A 26 4.58 23.30 -1.31
CA TRP A 26 4.21 22.09 -0.59
C TRP A 26 5.51 21.38 -0.27
N ALA A 27 5.91 21.39 0.99
CA ALA A 27 7.01 20.55 1.44
C ALA A 27 6.65 19.11 1.06
N ALA A 28 7.62 18.38 0.51
CA ALA A 28 7.43 16.96 0.22
C ALA A 28 6.91 16.27 1.49
N ASP A 29 5.90 15.40 1.35
CA ASP A 29 5.36 14.63 2.46
C ASP A 29 6.52 13.94 3.20
N PRO A 30 6.74 14.23 4.49
CA PRO A 30 7.85 13.66 5.24
C PRO A 30 7.87 12.11 5.23
N GLU A 31 6.71 11.45 5.17
CA GLU A 31 6.65 9.98 5.07
C GLU A 31 7.15 9.51 3.69
N ILE A 32 6.80 10.22 2.61
CA ILE A 32 7.29 9.94 1.26
C ILE A 32 8.79 10.25 1.13
N ASP A 33 9.27 11.36 1.69
CA ASP A 33 10.70 11.71 1.67
C ASP A 33 11.53 10.67 2.44
N GLN A 34 11.00 10.20 3.58
CA GLN A 34 11.59 9.09 4.32
C GLN A 34 11.66 7.81 3.46
N LEU A 35 10.58 7.46 2.75
CA LEU A 35 10.54 6.28 1.88
C LEU A 35 11.42 6.41 0.63
N LEU A 36 11.76 7.61 0.18
CA LEU A 36 12.69 7.83 -0.93
C LEU A 36 14.14 7.76 -0.51
N ARG A 37 14.47 8.23 0.70
CA ARG A 37 15.86 8.45 1.13
C ARG A 37 16.37 7.46 2.15
N SER A 38 15.49 6.81 2.91
CA SER A 38 15.92 5.99 4.05
C SER A 38 16.08 4.52 3.66
N PRO A 39 17.23 3.90 3.96
CA PRO A 39 17.34 2.46 3.92
C PRO A 39 16.47 1.82 5.02
N VAL A 40 15.92 0.65 4.71
CA VAL A 40 14.78 0.06 5.41
C VAL A 40 15.25 -0.63 6.68
N GLY A 41 14.72 -0.22 7.83
CA GLY A 41 15.14 -0.75 9.14
C GLY A 41 14.14 -1.76 9.70
N LYS A 42 13.51 -1.38 10.81
CA LYS A 42 12.55 -2.20 11.58
C LYS A 42 11.24 -2.45 10.84
N ASP A 43 10.76 -1.46 10.08
CA ASP A 43 9.52 -1.55 9.31
C ASP A 43 9.86 -1.76 7.83
N TRP A 44 9.10 -2.63 7.16
CA TRP A 44 9.19 -2.97 5.74
C TRP A 44 7.83 -2.69 5.10
N VAL A 45 7.63 -1.47 4.60
CA VAL A 45 6.27 -0.94 4.35
C VAL A 45 5.88 -0.92 2.87
N THR A 46 6.80 -1.26 1.96
CA THR A 46 6.49 -1.49 0.53
C THR A 46 7.00 -2.87 0.11
N ASN A 47 6.56 -3.38 -1.05
CA ASN A 47 7.05 -4.67 -1.57
C ASN A 47 8.57 -4.71 -1.73
N GLY A 48 9.20 -3.56 -2.00
CA GLY A 48 10.64 -3.37 -2.14
C GLY A 48 11.35 -2.87 -0.89
N GLY A 49 10.62 -2.74 0.22
CA GLY A 49 11.05 -2.11 1.47
C GLY A 49 10.96 -0.59 1.45
N ASN A 50 11.42 0.07 0.37
CA ASN A 50 11.31 1.51 0.15
C ASN A 50 10.88 1.83 -1.31
N LEU A 51 10.71 3.12 -1.66
CA LEU A 51 10.26 3.52 -3.00
C LEU A 51 11.32 3.34 -4.09
N THR A 52 12.58 3.15 -3.72
CA THR A 52 13.67 2.82 -4.66
C THR A 52 13.76 1.32 -4.95
N ASN A 53 12.96 0.49 -4.27
CA ASN A 53 12.85 -0.95 -4.48
C ASN A 53 14.20 -1.71 -4.37
N GLN A 54 15.10 -1.21 -3.53
CA GLN A 54 16.45 -1.77 -3.35
C GLN A 54 16.45 -3.12 -2.63
N ARG A 55 15.38 -3.45 -1.89
CA ARG A 55 15.28 -4.66 -1.06
C ARG A 55 16.47 -4.82 -0.09
N TYR A 56 16.97 -3.68 0.41
CA TYR A 56 18.11 -3.62 1.32
C TYR A 56 17.65 -3.20 2.72
N SER A 57 18.09 -3.94 3.75
CA SER A 57 17.86 -3.60 5.15
C SER A 57 19.13 -3.11 5.84
N THR A 58 19.00 -2.09 6.69
CA THR A 58 20.09 -1.60 7.55
C THR A 58 20.33 -2.45 8.79
N LEU A 59 19.49 -3.46 9.06
CA LEU A 59 19.62 -4.30 10.25
C LEU A 59 20.85 -5.21 10.12
N THR A 60 21.71 -5.21 11.14
CA THR A 60 22.99 -5.94 11.14
C THR A 60 23.11 -6.99 12.25
N GLN A 61 22.05 -7.20 13.04
CA GLN A 61 22.05 -8.18 14.13
C GLN A 61 22.40 -9.59 13.63
N ILE A 62 21.86 -9.98 12.47
CA ILE A 62 22.26 -11.19 11.75
C ILE A 62 23.30 -10.79 10.70
N ASN A 63 24.44 -11.47 10.70
CA ASN A 63 25.55 -11.21 9.79
C ASN A 63 26.36 -12.49 9.49
N THR A 64 27.40 -12.35 8.67
CA THR A 64 28.22 -13.48 8.18
C THR A 64 28.90 -14.29 9.28
N THR A 65 29.11 -13.71 10.47
CA THR A 65 29.77 -14.40 11.58
C THR A 65 28.81 -15.26 12.41
N ASN A 66 27.51 -14.91 12.44
CA ASN A 66 26.52 -15.52 13.33
C ASN A 66 25.34 -16.18 12.61
N VAL A 67 25.16 -16.00 11.29
CA VAL A 67 24.02 -16.56 10.53
C VAL A 67 23.88 -18.09 10.68
N LYS A 68 24.99 -18.80 10.91
CA LYS A 68 25.01 -20.24 11.21
C LYS A 68 24.23 -20.64 12.47
N GLN A 69 23.87 -19.69 13.32
CA GLN A 69 23.10 -19.91 14.55
C GLN A 69 21.58 -19.73 14.34
N LEU A 70 21.15 -19.31 13.15
CA LEU A 70 19.76 -19.00 12.86
C LEU A 70 18.87 -20.26 12.97
N LYS A 71 17.70 -20.10 13.59
CA LYS A 71 16.69 -21.14 13.78
C LYS A 71 15.31 -20.57 13.54
N GLY A 72 14.34 -21.44 13.24
CA GLY A 72 12.94 -21.03 13.19
C GLY A 72 12.48 -20.51 14.55
N ALA A 73 11.98 -19.27 14.60
CA ALA A 73 11.44 -18.67 15.82
C ALA A 73 9.98 -19.10 16.06
N TRP A 74 9.18 -19.15 14.99
CA TRP A 74 7.78 -19.57 14.99
C TRP A 74 7.37 -19.99 13.58
N MET A 75 6.22 -20.66 13.48
CA MET A 75 5.56 -21.01 12.22
C MET A 75 4.05 -20.88 12.39
N THR A 76 3.40 -20.21 11.44
CA THR A 76 1.95 -20.00 11.46
C THR A 76 1.30 -20.75 10.31
N ARG A 77 0.26 -21.52 10.62
CA ARG A 77 -0.62 -22.11 9.61
C ARG A 77 -1.72 -21.10 9.28
N LEU A 78 -1.82 -20.70 8.02
CA LEU A 78 -2.81 -19.72 7.53
C LEU A 78 -4.20 -20.35 7.31
N LYS A 79 -4.64 -21.17 8.27
CA LYS A 79 -5.97 -21.82 8.32
C LYS A 79 -6.43 -22.52 7.03
N GLY A 80 -5.50 -23.07 6.25
CA GLY A 80 -5.83 -23.77 5.00
C GLY A 80 -5.91 -22.90 3.75
N SER A 81 -5.72 -21.58 3.87
CA SER A 81 -5.69 -20.67 2.72
C SER A 81 -4.51 -20.99 1.79
N GLY A 82 -4.77 -20.95 0.48
CA GLY A 82 -3.74 -21.13 -0.54
C GLY A 82 -3.08 -22.52 -0.53
N ILE A 83 -3.75 -23.55 0.02
CA ILE A 83 -3.24 -24.92 0.00
C ILE A 83 -3.74 -25.65 -1.25
N GLY A 84 -2.82 -26.21 -2.02
CA GLY A 84 -3.09 -27.05 -3.19
C GLY A 84 -2.19 -26.71 -4.37
N GLY A 85 -2.09 -27.61 -5.33
CA GLY A 85 -1.13 -27.49 -6.44
C GLY A 85 -1.35 -26.30 -7.38
N LYS A 86 -2.53 -25.66 -7.34
CA LYS A 86 -2.83 -24.47 -8.15
C LYS A 86 -2.32 -23.15 -7.53
N TYR A 87 -2.00 -23.12 -6.24
CA TYR A 87 -1.64 -21.89 -5.52
C TYR A 87 -0.12 -21.75 -5.37
N SER A 88 0.38 -20.50 -5.38
CA SER A 88 1.76 -20.16 -5.02
C SER A 88 1.81 -18.95 -4.10
N PHE A 89 2.79 -18.94 -3.19
CA PHE A 89 3.00 -17.85 -2.23
C PHE A 89 4.14 -16.95 -2.71
N GLU A 90 3.81 -15.94 -3.53
CA GLU A 90 4.78 -15.03 -4.14
C GLU A 90 4.92 -13.69 -3.41
N ALA A 91 4.08 -13.43 -2.42
CA ALA A 91 4.03 -12.16 -1.73
C ALA A 91 5.27 -11.91 -0.85
N SER A 92 5.81 -10.70 -0.93
CA SER A 92 6.72 -10.17 0.09
C SER A 92 5.89 -9.65 1.27
N PRO A 93 6.10 -10.13 2.52
CA PRO A 93 5.38 -9.62 3.67
C PRO A 93 5.64 -8.12 3.89
N LEU A 94 4.62 -7.39 4.32
CA LEU A 94 4.80 -6.03 4.84
C LEU A 94 4.85 -6.06 6.37
N VAL A 95 5.69 -5.23 6.97
CA VAL A 95 5.80 -5.12 8.43
C VAL A 95 5.76 -3.65 8.83
N LYS A 96 4.80 -3.29 9.70
CA LYS A 96 4.73 -1.94 10.30
C LYS A 96 4.37 -2.07 11.77
N ASN A 97 5.14 -1.45 12.66
CA ASN A 97 4.86 -1.40 14.10
C ASN A 97 4.69 -2.79 14.75
N GLY A 98 5.44 -3.80 14.29
CA GLY A 98 5.42 -5.15 14.85
C GLY A 98 4.25 -6.04 14.38
N ILE A 99 3.42 -5.56 13.44
CA ILE A 99 2.43 -6.37 12.75
C ILE A 99 2.96 -6.71 11.36
N MET A 100 2.89 -7.99 11.00
CA MET A 100 3.23 -8.51 9.68
C MET A 100 1.96 -8.80 8.90
N TYR A 101 1.88 -8.31 7.66
CA TYR A 101 0.76 -8.52 6.76
C TYR A 101 1.19 -9.39 5.59
N VAL A 102 0.42 -10.43 5.32
CA VAL A 102 0.67 -11.38 4.24
C VAL A 102 -0.59 -11.65 3.43
N ILE A 103 -0.43 -11.95 2.15
CA ILE A 103 -1.50 -12.34 1.23
C ILE A 103 -1.15 -13.68 0.60
N THR A 104 -2.13 -14.58 0.48
CA THR A 104 -1.93 -15.91 -0.13
C THR A 104 -2.26 -15.90 -1.62
N GLY A 105 -1.95 -16.99 -2.33
CA GLY A 105 -2.42 -17.19 -3.70
C GLY A 105 -3.94 -17.31 -3.85
N ASN A 106 -4.70 -17.40 -2.75
CA ASN A 106 -6.17 -17.35 -2.76
C ASN A 106 -6.71 -15.94 -2.46
N ASP A 107 -5.85 -14.92 -2.50
CA ASP A 107 -6.14 -13.52 -2.15
C ASP A 107 -6.66 -13.28 -0.72
N ASP A 108 -6.48 -14.26 0.16
CA ASP A 108 -6.79 -14.10 1.58
C ASP A 108 -5.65 -13.36 2.27
N VAL A 109 -5.98 -12.44 3.17
CA VAL A 109 -5.01 -11.58 3.84
C VAL A 109 -4.99 -11.87 5.34
N PHE A 110 -3.80 -11.97 5.92
CA PHE A 110 -3.60 -12.22 7.34
C PHE A 110 -2.71 -11.15 7.93
N ALA A 111 -3.10 -10.63 9.10
CA ALA A 111 -2.21 -9.86 9.97
C ALA A 111 -1.74 -10.75 11.11
N LEU A 112 -0.42 -10.78 11.31
CA LEU A 112 0.26 -11.57 12.32
C LEU A 112 1.03 -10.66 13.27
N ASN A 113 1.09 -11.03 14.55
CA ASN A 113 2.10 -10.48 15.44
C ASN A 113 3.48 -10.95 14.95
N ALA A 114 4.35 -10.04 14.52
CA ALA A 114 5.63 -10.39 13.90
C ALA A 114 6.60 -11.10 14.88
N LYS A 115 6.38 -10.95 16.19
CA LYS A 115 7.21 -11.59 17.22
C LYS A 115 6.73 -13.00 17.54
N THR A 116 5.42 -13.24 17.62
CA THR A 116 4.84 -14.51 18.09
C THR A 116 4.31 -15.39 16.96
N GLY A 117 4.01 -14.81 15.79
CA GLY A 117 3.33 -15.49 14.69
C GLY A 117 1.81 -15.61 14.88
N GLU A 118 1.25 -15.12 15.97
CA GLU A 118 -0.19 -15.21 16.24
C GLU A 118 -0.99 -14.39 15.24
N ILE A 119 -2.08 -14.97 14.71
CA ILE A 119 -3.01 -14.28 13.82
C ILE A 119 -3.79 -13.25 14.64
N VAL A 120 -3.65 -11.97 14.29
CA VAL A 120 -4.39 -10.85 14.88
C VAL A 120 -5.76 -10.71 14.23
N TRP A 121 -5.79 -10.74 12.90
CA TRP A 121 -7.02 -10.77 12.12
C TRP A 121 -6.77 -11.45 10.77
N GLU A 122 -7.86 -11.86 10.13
CA GLU A 122 -7.84 -12.44 8.79
C GLU A 122 -8.97 -11.86 7.94
N TYR A 123 -8.72 -11.82 6.64
CA TYR A 123 -9.67 -11.48 5.59
C TYR A 123 -9.73 -12.65 4.60
N TRP A 124 -10.95 -13.12 4.33
CA TRP A 124 -11.21 -14.16 3.35
C TRP A 124 -11.75 -13.51 2.07
N SER A 125 -11.08 -13.76 0.94
CA SER A 125 -11.34 -13.10 -0.33
C SER A 125 -12.71 -13.41 -0.90
N GLY A 126 -13.15 -14.66 -0.72
CA GLY A 126 -14.38 -15.19 -1.28
C GLY A 126 -14.38 -15.32 -2.81
N ILE A 127 -13.21 -15.27 -3.46
CA ILE A 127 -13.10 -15.40 -4.92
C ILE A 127 -13.62 -16.76 -5.39
N ASP A 128 -14.32 -16.76 -6.53
CA ASP A 128 -14.90 -17.98 -7.10
C ASP A 128 -13.77 -18.97 -7.45
N GLN A 129 -13.85 -20.17 -6.89
CA GLN A 129 -12.86 -21.22 -7.09
C GLN A 129 -12.80 -21.78 -8.53
N LYS A 130 -13.75 -21.38 -9.39
CA LYS A 130 -13.85 -21.72 -10.81
C LYS A 130 -13.05 -20.80 -11.74
N ILE A 131 -12.47 -19.70 -11.25
CA ILE A 131 -11.70 -18.78 -12.11
C ILE A 131 -10.59 -19.57 -12.82
N SER A 132 -10.66 -19.58 -14.16
CA SER A 132 -9.80 -20.40 -15.03
C SER A 132 -8.89 -19.58 -15.94
N THR A 133 -8.99 -18.25 -15.87
CA THR A 133 -8.29 -17.33 -16.77
C THR A 133 -6.86 -17.00 -16.33
N ILE A 134 -6.41 -17.53 -15.19
CA ILE A 134 -5.05 -17.35 -14.69
C ILE A 134 -4.08 -18.31 -15.40
N CYS A 135 -3.11 -17.77 -16.13
CA CYS A 135 -2.16 -18.57 -16.92
C CYS A 135 -1.18 -19.42 -16.08
N CYS A 136 -0.81 -18.92 -14.90
CA CYS A 136 0.51 -19.19 -14.33
C CYS A 136 0.44 -19.59 -12.85
N GLY A 137 -0.71 -20.17 -12.45
CA GLY A 137 -1.02 -20.47 -11.06
C GLY A 137 -1.68 -19.30 -10.34
N TRP A 138 -2.46 -19.63 -9.32
CA TRP A 138 -3.13 -18.66 -8.46
C TRP A 138 -2.11 -18.04 -7.51
N VAL A 139 -1.73 -16.80 -7.81
CA VAL A 139 -0.65 -16.08 -7.14
C VAL A 139 -1.07 -14.65 -6.84
N ASN A 140 -0.51 -14.09 -5.77
CA ASN A 140 -0.59 -12.68 -5.46
C ASN A 140 0.79 -12.19 -5.01
N ARG A 141 1.27 -11.08 -5.59
CA ARG A 141 2.63 -10.59 -5.35
C ARG A 141 2.77 -9.67 -4.14
N GLY A 142 1.66 -9.31 -3.49
CA GLY A 142 1.72 -8.56 -2.25
C GLY A 142 0.69 -7.47 -2.11
N LEU A 143 0.87 -6.74 -1.01
CA LEU A 143 0.02 -5.65 -0.57
C LEU A 143 0.75 -4.31 -0.81
N ALA A 144 0.00 -3.22 -0.77
CA ALA A 144 0.53 -1.90 -0.44
C ALA A 144 -0.12 -1.41 0.86
N MET A 145 0.49 -0.42 1.51
CA MET A 145 -0.08 0.23 2.68
C MET A 145 0.03 1.74 2.60
N GLY A 146 -0.99 2.43 3.09
CA GLY A 146 -1.07 3.89 3.10
C GLY A 146 -2.32 4.33 3.85
N GLU A 147 -2.25 5.48 4.53
CA GLU A 147 -3.41 6.08 5.21
C GLU A 147 -4.17 5.14 6.18
N GLY A 148 -3.47 4.17 6.77
CA GLY A 148 -4.07 3.19 7.68
C GLY A 148 -4.82 2.05 6.98
N LEU A 149 -4.66 1.92 5.66
CA LEU A 149 -5.27 0.89 4.83
C LEU A 149 -4.22 -0.04 4.20
N LEU A 150 -4.65 -1.25 3.86
CA LEU A 150 -3.95 -2.19 2.99
C LEU A 150 -4.67 -2.24 1.66
N TYR A 151 -3.92 -2.25 0.55
CA TYR A 151 -4.46 -2.31 -0.80
C TYR A 151 -3.91 -3.51 -1.55
N PHE A 152 -4.75 -4.18 -2.34
CA PHE A 152 -4.34 -5.27 -3.22
C PHE A 152 -5.34 -5.49 -4.34
N GLY A 153 -4.87 -6.09 -5.43
CA GLY A 153 -5.72 -6.65 -6.47
C GLY A 153 -6.05 -8.11 -6.18
N GLN A 154 -7.22 -8.55 -6.63
CA GLN A 154 -7.69 -9.92 -6.57
C GLN A 154 -7.72 -10.55 -7.97
N LEU A 155 -7.63 -11.88 -8.01
CA LEU A 155 -7.74 -12.69 -9.22
C LEU A 155 -9.10 -12.54 -9.91
N ASP A 156 -10.15 -12.14 -9.17
CA ASP A 156 -11.50 -11.87 -9.69
C ASP A 156 -11.66 -10.46 -10.32
N ALA A 157 -10.55 -9.77 -10.60
CA ALA A 157 -10.49 -8.43 -11.17
C ALA A 157 -11.09 -7.32 -10.30
N ASN A 158 -10.97 -7.46 -8.97
CA ASN A 158 -11.27 -6.39 -8.02
C ASN A 158 -10.02 -5.78 -7.41
N VAL A 159 -10.10 -4.50 -7.04
CA VAL A 159 -9.16 -3.87 -6.11
C VAL A 159 -9.85 -3.72 -4.76
N VAL A 160 -9.14 -4.06 -3.69
CA VAL A 160 -9.68 -4.08 -2.32
C VAL A 160 -8.84 -3.18 -1.43
N ALA A 161 -9.51 -2.43 -0.54
CA ALA A 161 -8.87 -1.78 0.59
C ALA A 161 -9.40 -2.34 1.92
N LEU A 162 -8.48 -2.74 2.79
CA LEU A 162 -8.77 -3.20 4.15
C LEU A 162 -8.26 -2.21 5.18
N ASP A 163 -9.00 -2.06 6.27
CA ASP A 163 -8.52 -1.39 7.47
C ASP A 163 -7.36 -2.19 8.09
N MET A 164 -6.17 -1.57 8.23
CA MET A 164 -4.97 -2.25 8.73
C MET A 164 -5.11 -2.84 10.14
N LYS A 165 -5.99 -2.27 10.98
CA LYS A 165 -6.15 -2.67 12.39
C LYS A 165 -7.15 -3.81 12.53
N THR A 166 -8.16 -3.85 11.67
CA THR A 166 -9.31 -4.75 11.84
C THR A 166 -9.48 -5.78 10.74
N GLY A 167 -8.80 -5.61 9.59
CA GLY A 167 -8.99 -6.45 8.41
C GLY A 167 -10.32 -6.25 7.69
N LYS A 168 -11.15 -5.29 8.14
CA LYS A 168 -12.45 -5.02 7.55
C LYS A 168 -12.29 -4.29 6.22
N VAL A 169 -13.08 -4.71 5.23
CA VAL A 169 -13.17 -4.02 3.94
C VAL A 169 -13.66 -2.60 4.15
N LYS A 170 -12.87 -1.62 3.71
CA LYS A 170 -13.33 -0.23 3.57
C LYS A 170 -14.04 -0.01 2.25
N TRP A 171 -13.50 -0.58 1.18
CA TRP A 171 -14.11 -0.61 -0.13
C TRP A 171 -13.54 -1.77 -0.96
N LYS A 172 -14.33 -2.20 -1.95
CA LYS A 172 -13.97 -3.18 -2.99
C LYS A 172 -14.54 -2.65 -4.30
N THR A 173 -13.71 -2.54 -5.33
CA THR A 173 -14.09 -1.97 -6.62
C THR A 173 -13.76 -2.97 -7.73
N PRO A 174 -14.76 -3.40 -8.52
CA PRO A 174 -14.50 -4.19 -9.72
C PRO A 174 -13.89 -3.29 -10.79
N ILE A 175 -12.71 -3.66 -11.29
CA ILE A 175 -12.12 -2.96 -12.44
C ILE A 175 -12.52 -3.61 -13.76
N GLU A 176 -12.79 -4.92 -13.74
CA GLU A 176 -13.23 -5.72 -14.88
C GLU A 176 -13.91 -7.01 -14.40
N LYS A 177 -14.27 -7.90 -15.34
CA LYS A 177 -14.75 -9.26 -15.08
C LYS A 177 -13.69 -10.30 -15.42
N TRP A 178 -13.48 -11.28 -14.55
CA TRP A 178 -12.51 -12.34 -14.79
C TRP A 178 -12.88 -13.24 -15.97
N GLU A 179 -14.17 -13.35 -16.28
CA GLU A 179 -14.70 -14.09 -17.43
C GLU A 179 -14.24 -13.51 -18.77
N ASN A 180 -13.86 -12.24 -18.79
CA ASN A 180 -13.28 -11.58 -19.97
C ASN A 180 -11.77 -11.79 -20.08
N GLY A 181 -11.16 -12.58 -19.18
CA GLY A 181 -9.71 -12.83 -19.15
C GLY A 181 -8.91 -11.89 -18.26
N TYR A 182 -9.54 -10.99 -17.51
CA TYR A 182 -8.85 -10.06 -16.62
C TYR A 182 -8.58 -10.66 -15.25
N THR A 183 -7.34 -10.58 -14.79
CA THR A 183 -6.94 -11.02 -13.44
C THR A 183 -5.87 -10.07 -12.93
N ILE A 184 -5.80 -9.85 -11.61
CA ILE A 184 -4.76 -9.00 -11.00
C ILE A 184 -3.88 -9.87 -10.11
N THR A 185 -2.60 -9.92 -10.44
CA THR A 185 -1.59 -10.67 -9.65
C THR A 185 -0.49 -9.76 -9.11
N SER A 186 -0.41 -8.52 -9.59
CA SER A 186 0.62 -7.55 -9.20
C SER A 186 0.27 -6.88 -7.87
N ALA A 187 1.31 -6.60 -7.08
CA ALA A 187 1.17 -5.81 -5.87
C ALA A 187 1.09 -4.31 -6.23
N PRO A 188 0.22 -3.52 -5.57
CA PRO A 188 0.27 -2.06 -5.68
C PRO A 188 1.53 -1.48 -5.04
N LEU A 189 1.82 -0.20 -5.28
CA LEU A 189 2.90 0.56 -4.62
C LEU A 189 2.34 1.78 -3.90
#